data_AF-A0A6N7IYH8-F1
#
_entry.id   AF-A0A6N7IYH8-F1
#
_cell.length_a   1.000
_cell.length_b   1.000
_cell.length_c   1.000
_cell.angle_alpha   90.00
_cell.angle_beta   90.00
_cell.angle_gamma   90.00
#
_symmetry.space_group_name_H-M   'P 1'
#
loop_
_entity.id
_entity.type
_entity.pdbx_description
1 polymer ?
#
loop_
_entity_poly.entity_id
_entity_poly.type
_entity_poly.pdbx_seq_one_letter_code
_entity_poly.pdbx_strand_id
1 'polypeptide(L)'
;NGLNTRRERLKWIDSLQPPQEKTAWELDKEACQHRHVHAPVPGYLMSQDGKLIGRLAGIGKVYVQVGVDCASSYGWARLYTD
;
A
#
# COMPACT_ATOMS: atom_id res chain seq x y z
N ASN A 1 10.11 -15.08 -21.45
CA ASN A 1 8.78 -14.45 -21.62
C ASN A 1 8.69 -12.99 -21.14
N GLY A 2 9.77 -12.34 -20.64
CA GLY A 2 9.74 -10.88 -20.40
C GLY A 2 8.77 -10.39 -19.31
N LEU A 3 8.37 -11.26 -18.36
CA LEU A 3 7.43 -10.96 -17.27
C LEU A 3 8.15 -10.78 -15.92
N ASN A 4 9.26 -10.05 -15.93
CA ASN A 4 10.19 -9.97 -14.80
C ASN A 4 9.60 -9.14 -13.65
N THR A 5 8.77 -8.15 -13.97
CA THR A 5 8.16 -7.25 -13.00
C THR A 5 6.70 -7.62 -12.71
N ARG A 6 6.23 -7.28 -11.50
CA ARG A 6 4.80 -7.40 -11.13
C ARG A 6 3.91 -6.67 -12.13
N ARG A 7 4.35 -5.51 -12.62
CA ARG A 7 3.64 -4.70 -13.62
C ARG A 7 3.46 -5.45 -14.94
N GLU A 8 4.51 -6.09 -15.46
CA GLU A 8 4.44 -6.86 -16.69
C GLU A 8 3.51 -8.06 -16.56
N ARG A 9 3.56 -8.76 -15.41
CA ARG A 9 2.62 -9.87 -15.13
C ARG A 9 1.16 -9.41 -15.09
N LEU A 10 0.88 -8.26 -14.48
CA LEU A 10 -0.46 -7.67 -14.45
C LEU A 10 -0.96 -7.29 -15.84
N LYS A 11 -0.11 -6.65 -16.66
CA LYS A 11 -0.45 -6.32 -18.06
C LYS A 11 -0.74 -7.56 -18.90
N TRP A 12 0.00 -8.64 -18.68
CA TRP A 12 -0.24 -9.90 -19.37
C TRP A 12 -1.57 -10.54 -18.97
N ILE A 13 -1.88 -10.58 -17.67
CA ILE A 13 -3.19 -11.05 -17.18
C ILE A 13 -4.34 -10.24 -17.78
N ASP A 14 -4.19 -8.92 -17.83
CA ASP A 14 -5.16 -7.99 -18.40
C ASP A 14 -5.40 -8.25 -19.90
N SER A 15 -4.33 -8.58 -20.66
CA SER A 15 -4.45 -8.93 -22.08
C SER A 15 -5.19 -10.24 -22.38
N LEU A 16 -5.37 -11.11 -21.38
CA LEU A 16 -6.16 -12.35 -21.51
C LEU A 16 -7.66 -12.11 -21.31
N GLN A 17 -8.05 -10.94 -20.82
CA GLN A 17 -9.44 -10.56 -20.64
C GLN A 17 -10.03 -10.07 -21.97
N PRO A 18 -11.34 -10.21 -22.19
CA PRO A 18 -12.00 -9.59 -23.33
C PRO A 18 -11.67 -8.09 -23.38
N PRO A 19 -11.51 -7.49 -24.58
CA PRO A 19 -11.11 -6.10 -24.71
C PRO A 19 -12.06 -5.20 -23.93
N GLN A 20 -11.57 -4.63 -22.84
CA GLN A 20 -12.24 -3.60 -22.06
C GLN A 20 -11.72 -2.24 -22.49
N GLU A 21 -12.60 -1.23 -22.49
CA GLU A 21 -12.22 0.15 -22.81
C GLU A 21 -11.19 0.71 -21.82
N LYS A 22 -11.23 0.24 -20.57
CA LYS A 22 -10.29 0.57 -19.50
C LYS A 22 -9.86 -0.69 -18.77
N THR A 23 -8.58 -0.75 -18.42
CA THR A 23 -8.03 -1.81 -17.57
C THR A 23 -8.58 -1.70 -16.14
N ALA A 24 -8.58 -2.80 -15.38
CA ALA A 24 -9.02 -2.78 -13.98
C ALA A 24 -8.22 -1.77 -13.12
N TRP A 25 -6.94 -1.56 -13.45
CA TRP A 25 -6.09 -0.55 -12.82
C TRP A 25 -6.54 0.88 -13.12
N GLU A 26 -6.90 1.18 -14.37
CA GLU A 26 -7.37 2.51 -14.76
C GLU A 26 -8.70 2.85 -14.10
N LEU A 27 -9.61 1.88 -14.04
CA LEU A 27 -10.88 2.02 -13.32
C LEU A 27 -10.65 2.28 -11.83
N ASP A 28 -9.73 1.54 -11.18
CA ASP A 28 -9.42 1.74 -9.77
C ASP A 28 -8.74 3.09 -9.51
N LYS A 29 -7.85 3.53 -10.41
CA LYS A 29 -7.19 4.84 -10.35
C LYS A 29 -8.17 5.99 -10.50
N GLU A 30 -9.17 5.86 -11.38
CA GLU A 30 -10.23 6.88 -11.54
C GLU A 30 -11.13 6.90 -10.31
N ALA A 31 -11.59 5.74 -9.85
CA ALA A 31 -12.44 5.65 -8.67
C ALA A 31 -11.73 6.15 -7.39
N CYS A 32 -10.42 5.95 -7.24
CA CYS A 32 -9.70 6.40 -6.05
C CYS A 32 -9.67 7.93 -5.90
N GLN A 33 -9.80 8.69 -7.00
CA GLN A 33 -9.89 10.15 -6.97
C GLN A 33 -11.17 10.65 -6.28
N HIS A 34 -12.21 9.81 -6.26
CA HIS A 34 -13.51 10.15 -5.68
C HIS A 34 -13.77 9.47 -4.32
N ARG A 35 -12.91 8.54 -3.89
CA ARG A 35 -13.06 7.78 -2.63
C ARG A 35 -12.26 8.37 -1.45
N HIS A 36 -12.04 9.69 -1.45
CA HIS A 36 -11.33 10.31 -0.33
C HIS A 36 -12.17 10.21 0.95
N VAL A 37 -11.66 9.49 1.94
CA VAL A 37 -12.30 9.41 3.25
C VAL A 37 -11.85 10.60 4.09
N HIS A 38 -12.79 11.42 4.52
CA HIS A 38 -12.50 12.60 5.34
C HIS A 38 -12.38 12.23 6.82
N ALA A 39 -11.35 12.74 7.50
CA ALA A 39 -11.13 12.59 8.94
C ALA A 39 -11.33 13.95 9.63
N PRO A 40 -12.51 14.22 10.22
CA PRO A 40 -12.87 15.57 10.68
C PRO A 40 -12.14 16.03 11.95
N VAL A 41 -11.67 15.11 12.80
CA VAL A 41 -10.99 15.44 14.07
C VAL A 41 -9.86 14.46 14.36
N PRO A 42 -8.83 14.87 15.13
CA PRO A 42 -7.79 13.95 15.60
C PRO A 42 -8.38 12.74 16.33
N GLY A 43 -7.84 11.55 16.04
CA GLY A 43 -8.30 10.27 16.59
C GLY A 43 -9.46 9.62 15.83
N TYR A 44 -10.01 10.27 14.80
CA TYR A 44 -11.14 9.73 14.04
C TYR A 44 -10.75 8.57 13.12
N LEU A 45 -9.65 8.71 12.39
CA LEU A 45 -9.17 7.72 11.43
C LEU A 45 -7.66 7.64 11.51
N MET A 46 -7.14 6.43 11.62
CA MET A 46 -5.70 6.15 11.63
C MET A 46 -5.33 5.33 10.39
N SER A 47 -4.29 5.76 9.69
CA SER A 47 -3.61 4.97 8.66
C SER A 47 -2.48 4.17 9.33
N GLN A 48 -2.46 2.86 9.10
CA GLN A 48 -1.41 1.98 9.64
C GLN A 48 -0.72 1.21 8.53
N ASP A 49 0.59 1.10 8.60
CA ASP A 49 1.40 0.26 7.71
C ASP A 49 2.52 -0.46 8.49
N GLY A 50 2.97 -1.59 7.96
CA GLY A 50 4.01 -2.42 8.53
C GLY A 50 5.02 -2.82 7.47
N LYS A 51 6.32 -2.63 7.73
CA LYS A 51 7.38 -2.92 6.77
C LYS A 51 8.57 -3.60 7.39
N LEU A 52 9.12 -4.61 6.70
CA LEU A 52 10.44 -5.14 6.99
C LEU A 52 11.50 -4.10 6.62
N ILE A 53 12.25 -3.60 7.60
CA ILE A 53 13.29 -2.58 7.38
C ILE A 53 14.67 -3.20 7.20
N GLY A 54 14.88 -4.44 7.63
CA GLY A 54 16.13 -5.14 7.39
C GLY A 54 16.33 -6.36 8.26
N ARG A 55 17.57 -6.83 8.29
CA ARG A 55 18.02 -7.93 9.13
C ARG A 55 19.31 -7.52 9.83
N LEU A 56 19.32 -7.59 11.16
CA LEU A 56 20.48 -7.28 11.97
C LEU A 56 21.14 -8.58 12.44
N ALA A 57 22.47 -8.64 12.38
CA ALA A 57 23.23 -9.78 12.88
C ALA A 57 22.97 -9.99 14.38
N GLY A 58 22.72 -11.24 14.79
CA GLY A 58 22.41 -11.59 16.18
C GLY A 58 21.00 -11.26 16.66
N ILE A 59 20.22 -10.45 15.92
CA ILE A 59 18.84 -10.07 16.29
C ILE A 59 17.82 -10.72 15.36
N GLY A 60 18.12 -10.85 14.06
CA GLY A 60 17.17 -11.36 13.08
C GLY A 60 16.47 -10.24 12.31
N LYS A 61 15.23 -10.48 11.89
CA LYS A 61 14.47 -9.54 11.07
C LYS A 61 13.98 -8.40 11.94
N VAL A 62 14.03 -7.18 11.40
CA VAL A 62 13.51 -5.99 12.06
C VAL A 62 12.38 -5.42 11.23
N TYR A 63 11.23 -5.27 11.86
CA TYR A 63 10.02 -4.71 11.28
C TYR A 63 9.72 -3.36 11.93
N VAL A 64 9.18 -2.43 11.15
CA VAL A 64 8.59 -1.19 11.67
C VAL A 64 7.08 -1.24 11.46
N GLN A 65 6.33 -0.92 12.50
CA GLN A 65 4.92 -0.56 12.40
C GLN A 65 4.82 0.94 12.53
N VAL A 66 4.09 1.57 11.62
CA VAL A 66 3.83 3.01 11.63
C VAL A 66 2.33 3.22 11.71
N GLY A 67 1.90 4.12 12.59
CA GLY A 67 0.53 4.64 12.64
C GLY A 67 0.55 6.15 12.44
N VAL A 68 -0.38 6.67 11.64
CA VAL A 68 -0.55 8.10 11.39
C VAL A 68 -2.01 8.46 11.55
N ASP A 69 -2.29 9.46 12.39
CA ASP A 69 -3.62 10.06 12.48
C ASP A 69 -3.92 10.87 11.21
N CYS A 70 -5.02 10.54 10.53
CA CYS A 70 -5.35 11.09 9.22
C CYS A 70 -5.87 12.55 9.27
N ALA A 71 -6.27 13.04 10.44
CA ALA A 71 -6.76 14.41 10.61
C ALA A 71 -5.63 15.39 10.97
N SER A 72 -4.73 15.01 11.86
CA SER A 72 -3.65 15.84 12.38
C SER A 72 -2.29 15.60 11.74
N SER A 73 -2.15 14.53 10.93
CA SER A 73 -0.85 14.03 10.44
C SER A 73 0.13 13.64 11.55
N TYR A 74 -0.34 13.44 12.78
CA TYR A 74 0.50 13.00 13.89
C TYR A 74 0.86 11.52 13.71
N GLY A 75 2.17 11.24 13.61
CA GLY A 75 2.70 9.90 13.36
C GLY A 75 3.43 9.32 14.56
N TRP A 76 3.35 8.00 14.71
CA TRP A 76 4.14 7.21 15.66
C TRP A 76 4.64 5.93 14.99
N ALA A 77 5.73 5.38 15.51
CA ALA A 77 6.32 4.16 14.98
C ALA A 77 6.89 3.28 16.10
N ARG A 78 6.86 1.96 15.89
CA ARG A 78 7.45 0.97 16.77
C ARG A 78 8.24 -0.06 15.99
N LEU A 79 9.43 -0.39 16.49
CA LEU A 79 10.26 -1.47 15.96
C LEU A 79 9.93 -2.78 16.66
N TYR A 80 9.90 -3.85 15.88
CA TYR A 80 9.71 -5.23 16.33
C TYR A 80 10.83 -6.10 15.78
N THR A 81 11.28 -7.02 16.60
CA THR A 81 12.27 -8.04 16.27
C THR A 81 11.60 -9.41 16.42
N ASP A 82 11.82 -10.29 15.45
CA ASP A 82 11.43 -11.72 15.53
C ASP A 82 12.47 -12.53 16.31
#